data_AF-A0AAE7DDE9-F1
#
_entry.id   AF-A0AAE7DDE9-F1
#
_cell.length_a   1.000
_cell.length_b   1.000
_cell.length_c   1.000
_cell.angle_alpha   90.00
_cell.angle_beta   90.00
_cell.angle_gamma   90.00
#
_symmetry.space_group_name_H-M   'P 1'
#
loop_
_entity.id
_entity.type
_entity.pdbx_description
1 polymer ?
#
loop_
_entity_poly.entity_id
_entity_poly.type
_entity_poly.pdbx_seq_one_letter_code
_entity_poly.pdbx_strand_id
1 'polypeptide(L)'
;MTLLDDFRSWVSRNLAPVIFLLAYLFTVVLGNVLYSLPFGREGLLRSAYTADILSFDTLFSPGYWLLLFLPFLITPLVVVLVRKGLGRAVLALSNCVAEFSRAEYIFILAACYGVVLFALVRADAFSLFLNGADAVASVLARFKIRSQVGFFSLMILMSPLHFLSIYSLVRWMRERNWFWLGLSIFNGVVMSAFLIMLNMKWPILIFYAGLVLAIFVYAKRHAYLKTALGGVLLITVYFLISAFVFRLATIDPAKMVQSTDVSVVEAPLTPYVSRTKILDVGNAATKNAPMLVFAAVNRMAIIYPYYYQVFTREGAVCGGILAQAKVGPVCRPSTLIYTRMFNDGFNGRGTAPAAVHISGYALGGWPIAVGFLVFASLVLGLFTCLPLELNSVTGALAITGAISGYHYSQLPIEGPIIYDHGLLWVFLMLFVFVIYRYLLGLFRGDFAGSKKQNL
;
A
#
# COMPACT_ATOMS: atom_id res chain seq x y z
N MET A 1 16.73 12.56 26.50
CA MET A 1 16.72 11.25 25.79
C MET A 1 15.45 10.46 26.10
N THR A 2 15.08 10.30 27.38
CA THR A 2 13.86 9.57 27.81
C THR A 2 12.58 9.96 27.06
N LEU A 3 12.27 11.25 26.89
CA LEU A 3 11.06 11.70 26.20
C LEU A 3 10.97 11.25 24.73
N LEU A 4 12.09 11.25 24.00
CA LEU A 4 12.14 10.77 22.62
C LEU A 4 11.98 9.26 22.55
N ASP A 5 12.52 8.52 23.52
CA ASP A 5 12.38 7.07 23.57
C ASP A 5 10.95 6.66 23.98
N ASP A 6 10.31 7.41 24.88
CA ASP A 6 8.90 7.22 25.25
C ASP A 6 7.96 7.50 24.08
N PHE A 7 8.19 8.60 23.36
CA PHE A 7 7.44 8.92 22.14
C PHE A 7 7.60 7.82 21.09
N ARG A 8 8.83 7.36 20.83
CA ARG A 8 9.10 6.27 19.89
C ARG A 8 8.40 4.98 20.32
N SER A 9 8.45 4.64 21.61
CA SER A 9 7.79 3.46 22.16
C SER A 9 6.27 3.54 21.95
N TRP A 10 5.68 4.72 22.22
CA TRP A 10 4.27 4.97 21.97
C TRP A 10 3.92 4.86 20.47
N VAL A 11 4.68 5.49 19.58
CA VAL A 11 4.46 5.41 18.13
C VAL A 11 4.58 3.95 17.67
N SER A 12 5.60 3.23 18.13
CA SER A 12 5.86 1.84 17.76
C SER A 12 4.68 0.93 18.14
N ARG A 13 4.09 1.13 19.32
CA ARG A 13 2.90 0.38 19.77
C ARG A 13 1.62 0.76 19.02
N ASN A 14 1.56 1.96 18.44
CA ASN A 14 0.39 2.47 17.73
C ASN A 14 0.64 2.67 16.23
N LEU A 15 1.60 1.95 15.64
CA LEU A 15 2.00 2.15 14.24
C LEU A 15 0.83 2.06 13.26
N ALA A 16 0.02 1.02 13.37
CA ALA A 16 -1.10 0.78 12.46
C ALA A 16 -2.09 1.97 12.41
N PRO A 17 -2.69 2.43 13.53
CA PRO A 17 -3.57 3.59 13.50
C PRO A 17 -2.83 4.91 13.22
N VAL A 18 -1.59 5.08 13.68
CA VAL A 18 -0.81 6.31 13.39
C VAL A 18 -0.56 6.43 11.89
N ILE A 19 -0.11 5.37 11.22
CA ILE A 19 0.11 5.39 9.78
C ILE A 19 -1.20 5.57 9.01
N PHE A 20 -2.30 4.94 9.43
CA PHE A 20 -3.62 5.17 8.84
C PHE A 20 -4.02 6.65 8.89
N LEU A 21 -3.97 7.26 10.09
CA LEU A 21 -4.38 8.66 10.29
C LEU A 21 -3.42 9.64 9.60
N LEU A 22 -2.11 9.42 9.67
CA LEU A 22 -1.12 10.29 9.00
C LEU A 22 -1.21 10.19 7.48
N ALA A 23 -1.28 8.98 6.92
CA ALA A 23 -1.43 8.82 5.48
C ALA A 23 -2.73 9.46 4.99
N TYR A 24 -3.84 9.25 5.70
CA TYR A 24 -5.12 9.87 5.38
C TYR A 24 -5.07 11.41 5.49
N LEU A 25 -4.45 11.94 6.56
CA LEU A 25 -4.26 13.37 6.75
C LEU A 25 -3.51 14.01 5.57
N PHE A 26 -2.35 13.45 5.22
CA PHE A 26 -1.47 14.06 4.21
C PHE A 26 -1.96 13.86 2.77
N THR A 27 -2.63 12.74 2.47
CA THR A 27 -3.05 12.43 1.09
C THR A 27 -4.47 12.86 0.77
N VAL A 28 -5.36 12.98 1.76
CA VAL A 28 -6.78 13.29 1.56
C VAL A 28 -7.15 14.62 2.20
N VAL A 29 -6.96 14.75 3.51
CA VAL A 29 -7.49 15.89 4.28
C VAL A 29 -6.78 17.19 3.92
N LEU A 30 -5.45 17.19 3.96
CA LEU A 30 -4.67 18.40 3.74
C LEU A 30 -4.98 19.03 2.39
N GLY A 31 -5.03 18.23 1.31
CA GLY A 31 -5.38 18.74 -0.01
C GLY A 31 -6.77 19.38 -0.04
N ASN A 32 -7.79 18.75 0.56
CA ASN A 32 -9.14 19.31 0.61
C ASN A 32 -9.27 20.55 1.49
N VAL A 33 -8.48 20.66 2.57
CA VAL A 33 -8.36 21.90 3.35
C VAL A 33 -7.66 23.00 2.54
N LEU A 34 -6.62 22.67 1.77
CA LEU A 34 -5.98 23.65 0.90
C LEU A 34 -6.93 24.14 -0.21
N TYR A 35 -7.75 23.25 -0.77
CA TYR A 35 -8.73 23.60 -1.81
C TYR A 35 -9.82 24.54 -1.34
N SER A 36 -10.14 24.57 -0.04
CA SER A 36 -11.10 25.53 0.51
C SER A 36 -10.52 26.93 0.71
N LEU A 37 -9.19 27.07 0.64
CA LEU A 37 -8.50 28.35 0.77
C LEU A 37 -8.34 29.04 -0.61
N PRO A 38 -8.30 30.39 -0.68
CA PRO A 38 -8.22 31.12 -1.95
C PRO A 38 -7.06 30.68 -2.85
N PHE A 39 -5.86 30.51 -2.28
CA PHE A 39 -4.68 30.12 -3.05
C PHE A 39 -4.76 28.69 -3.61
N GLY A 40 -5.38 27.75 -2.87
CA GLY A 40 -5.53 26.37 -3.33
C GLY A 40 -6.57 26.28 -4.43
N ARG A 41 -7.64 27.08 -4.33
CA ARG A 41 -8.65 27.25 -5.38
C ARG A 41 -8.03 27.81 -6.67
N GLU A 42 -7.22 28.85 -6.58
CA GLU A 42 -6.47 29.38 -7.74
C GLU A 42 -5.54 28.33 -8.35
N GLY A 43 -4.85 27.55 -7.51
CA GLY A 43 -4.01 26.44 -7.97
C GLY A 43 -4.78 25.38 -8.75
N LEU A 44 -5.98 25.03 -8.30
CA LEU A 44 -6.87 24.09 -9.01
C LEU A 44 -7.36 24.65 -10.34
N LEU A 45 -7.71 25.94 -10.40
CA LEU A 45 -8.17 26.60 -11.63
C LEU A 45 -7.08 26.64 -12.71
N ARG A 46 -5.80 26.67 -12.33
CA ARG A 46 -4.67 26.58 -13.27
C ARG A 46 -4.48 25.18 -13.85
N SER A 47 -5.04 24.15 -13.21
CA SER A 47 -4.99 22.77 -13.67
C SER A 47 -6.35 22.42 -14.29
N ALA A 48 -6.44 22.53 -15.61
CA ALA A 48 -7.68 22.35 -16.37
C ALA A 48 -8.41 21.03 -16.05
N TYR A 49 -7.66 19.97 -15.72
CA TYR A 49 -8.19 18.65 -15.40
C TYR A 49 -8.84 18.53 -14.00
N THR A 50 -8.61 19.51 -13.12
CA THR A 50 -9.01 19.42 -11.69
C THR A 50 -9.95 20.51 -11.24
N ALA A 51 -10.24 21.50 -12.10
CA ALA A 51 -11.10 22.64 -11.79
C ALA A 51 -12.58 22.24 -11.62
N ASP A 52 -13.01 21.16 -12.28
CA ASP A 52 -14.41 20.72 -12.30
C ASP A 52 -14.99 20.47 -10.89
N ILE A 53 -14.16 20.03 -9.94
CA ILE A 53 -14.61 19.79 -8.56
C ILE A 53 -15.17 21.05 -7.90
N LEU A 54 -14.73 22.24 -8.33
CA LEU A 54 -15.18 23.52 -7.79
C LEU A 54 -16.61 23.87 -8.19
N SER A 55 -17.17 23.17 -9.18
CA SER A 55 -18.57 23.30 -9.60
C SER A 55 -19.53 22.40 -8.82
N PHE A 56 -19.03 21.54 -7.92
CA PHE A 56 -19.87 20.60 -7.19
C PHE A 56 -20.66 21.29 -6.07
N ASP A 57 -21.99 21.22 -6.14
CA ASP A 57 -22.88 21.83 -5.15
C ASP A 57 -22.70 21.30 -3.73
N THR A 58 -22.19 20.07 -3.56
CA THR A 58 -21.98 19.45 -2.24
C THR A 58 -20.60 19.72 -1.65
N LEU A 59 -19.71 20.37 -2.42
CA LEU A 59 -18.35 20.68 -2.01
C LEU A 59 -18.37 21.57 -0.75
N PHE A 60 -17.56 21.21 0.25
CA PHE A 60 -17.43 21.94 1.52
C PHE A 60 -18.72 22.08 2.35
N SER A 61 -19.76 21.31 2.05
CA SER A 61 -20.94 21.20 2.92
C SER A 61 -20.59 20.60 4.30
N PRO A 62 -21.45 20.74 5.33
CA PRO A 62 -21.19 20.14 6.64
C PRO A 62 -20.96 18.62 6.59
N GLY A 63 -21.73 17.91 5.76
CA GLY A 63 -21.56 16.46 5.58
C GLY A 63 -20.25 16.09 4.90
N TYR A 64 -19.76 16.92 3.97
CA TYR A 64 -18.45 16.76 3.34
C TYR A 64 -17.32 16.84 4.39
N TRP A 65 -17.36 17.81 5.29
CA TRP A 65 -16.34 17.93 6.34
C TRP A 65 -16.46 16.82 7.39
N LEU A 66 -17.70 16.48 7.77
CA LEU A 66 -17.94 15.42 8.75
C LEU A 66 -17.40 14.07 8.25
N LEU A 67 -17.64 13.72 6.98
CA LEU A 67 -17.12 12.48 6.40
C LEU A 67 -15.59 12.51 6.32
N LEU A 68 -15.02 13.66 5.94
CA LEU A 68 -13.57 13.85 5.85
C LEU A 68 -12.86 13.70 7.21
N PHE A 69 -13.43 14.22 8.30
CA PHE A 69 -12.77 14.17 9.61
C PHE A 69 -13.16 12.96 10.47
N LEU A 70 -14.10 12.14 10.01
CA LEU A 70 -14.61 10.97 10.72
C LEU A 70 -13.52 10.01 11.26
N PRO A 71 -12.45 9.69 10.50
CA PRO A 71 -11.38 8.81 10.98
C PRO A 71 -10.68 9.29 12.25
N PHE A 72 -10.49 10.60 12.42
CA PHE A 72 -9.79 11.17 13.58
C PHE A 72 -10.59 11.08 14.88
N LEU A 73 -11.90 10.87 14.78
CA LEU A 73 -12.78 10.66 15.94
C LEU A 73 -12.97 9.17 16.23
N ILE A 74 -13.41 8.40 15.23
CA ILE A 74 -13.84 7.01 15.44
C ILE A 74 -12.63 6.10 15.69
N THR A 75 -11.54 6.25 14.92
CA THR A 75 -10.42 5.30 15.00
C THR A 75 -9.72 5.32 16.36
N PRO A 76 -9.34 6.48 16.94
CA PRO A 76 -8.74 6.50 18.28
C PRO A 76 -9.64 5.86 19.35
N LEU A 77 -10.95 6.15 19.31
CA LEU A 77 -11.92 5.61 20.26
C LEU A 77 -12.00 4.08 20.18
N VAL A 78 -12.17 3.53 18.97
CA VAL A 78 -12.25 2.08 18.75
C VAL A 78 -10.93 1.40 19.14
N VAL A 79 -9.78 1.96 18.76
CA VAL A 79 -8.46 1.40 19.11
C VAL A 79 -8.28 1.32 20.63
N VAL A 80 -8.66 2.35 21.39
CA VAL A 80 -8.60 2.32 22.86
C VAL A 80 -9.48 1.22 23.43
N LEU A 81 -10.71 1.05 22.91
CA LEU A 81 -11.62 -0.01 23.34
C LEU A 81 -11.06 -1.40 23.04
N VAL A 82 -10.50 -1.62 21.85
CA VAL A 82 -9.88 -2.90 21.46
C VAL A 82 -8.70 -3.24 22.35
N ARG A 83 -7.83 -2.27 22.66
CA ARG A 83 -6.69 -2.50 23.55
C ARG A 83 -7.12 -2.93 24.95
N LYS A 84 -8.19 -2.31 25.47
CA LYS A 84 -8.76 -2.66 26.77
C LYS A 84 -9.43 -4.04 26.76
N GLY A 85 -10.21 -4.35 25.73
CA GLY A 85 -11.02 -5.57 25.67
C GLY A 85 -10.26 -6.81 25.19
N LEU A 86 -9.40 -6.67 24.18
CA LEU A 86 -8.78 -7.80 23.45
C LEU A 86 -7.27 -7.93 23.67
N GLY A 87 -6.63 -6.98 24.39
CA GLY A 87 -5.18 -6.98 24.59
C GLY A 87 -4.64 -8.27 25.19
N ARG A 88 -5.32 -8.83 26.21
CA ARG A 88 -4.91 -10.09 26.85
C ARG A 88 -5.03 -11.29 25.91
N ALA A 89 -6.11 -11.36 25.12
CA ALA A 89 -6.34 -12.44 24.18
C ALA A 89 -5.30 -12.43 23.05
N VAL A 90 -4.99 -11.25 22.51
CA VAL A 90 -3.95 -11.08 21.47
C VAL A 90 -2.57 -11.46 22.02
N LEU A 91 -2.26 -11.08 23.26
CA LEU A 91 -1.01 -11.48 23.91
C LEU A 91 -0.91 -13.01 24.06
N ALA A 92 -1.96 -13.66 24.54
CA ALA A 92 -2.00 -15.12 24.67
C ALA A 92 -1.82 -15.80 23.30
N LEU A 93 -2.53 -15.34 22.27
CA LEU A 93 -2.39 -15.86 20.91
C LEU A 93 -0.98 -15.65 20.35
N SER A 94 -0.35 -14.50 20.65
CA SER A 94 0.99 -14.17 20.18
C SER A 94 2.07 -15.09 20.73
N ASN A 95 1.88 -15.59 21.97
CA ASN A 95 2.79 -16.56 22.58
C ASN A 95 2.76 -17.92 21.85
N CYS A 96 1.60 -18.31 21.30
CA CYS A 96 1.47 -19.55 20.55
C CYS A 96 2.19 -19.53 19.19
N VAL A 97 2.57 -18.35 18.67
CA VAL A 97 3.18 -18.24 17.34
C VAL A 97 4.69 -18.42 17.43
N ALA A 98 5.17 -19.58 17.00
CA ALA A 98 6.58 -19.92 17.03
C ALA A 98 7.41 -19.21 15.95
N GLU A 99 8.70 -19.00 16.21
CA GLU A 99 9.63 -18.46 15.20
C GLU A 99 10.03 -19.50 14.15
N PHE A 100 10.21 -19.07 12.90
CA PHE A 100 10.75 -19.92 11.83
C PHE A 100 12.17 -20.39 12.17
N SER A 101 12.51 -21.64 11.89
CA SER A 101 13.92 -22.05 11.82
C SER A 101 14.55 -21.49 10.54
N ARG A 102 15.88 -21.52 10.45
CA ARG A 102 16.59 -21.10 9.22
C ARG A 102 16.16 -21.93 8.01
N ALA A 103 16.01 -23.24 8.18
CA ALA A 103 15.62 -24.16 7.11
C ALA A 103 14.17 -23.92 6.66
N GLU A 104 13.22 -23.80 7.59
CA GLU A 104 11.82 -23.51 7.24
C GLU A 104 11.68 -22.15 6.55
N TYR A 105 12.40 -21.13 7.03
CA TYR A 105 12.38 -19.81 6.41
C TYR A 105 12.89 -19.87 4.96
N ILE A 106 14.06 -20.48 4.73
CA ILE A 106 14.62 -20.63 3.37
C ILE A 106 13.66 -21.41 2.47
N PHE A 107 13.06 -22.50 2.97
CA PHE A 107 12.13 -23.31 2.21
C PHE A 107 10.91 -22.52 1.75
N ILE A 108 10.24 -21.82 2.68
CA ILE A 108 9.06 -21.00 2.38
C ILE A 108 9.44 -19.87 1.42
N LEU A 109 10.58 -19.21 1.67
CA LEU A 109 11.07 -18.12 0.84
C LEU A 109 11.38 -18.57 -0.59
N ALA A 110 12.09 -19.69 -0.74
CA ALA A 110 12.44 -20.27 -2.04
C ALA A 110 11.20 -20.70 -2.82
N ALA A 111 10.22 -21.33 -2.16
CA ALA A 111 8.95 -21.69 -2.78
C ALA A 111 8.20 -20.45 -3.29
N CYS A 112 8.11 -19.40 -2.47
CA CYS A 112 7.44 -18.15 -2.86
C CYS A 112 8.15 -17.45 -4.03
N TYR A 113 9.48 -17.31 -3.98
CA TYR A 113 10.24 -16.72 -5.09
C TYR A 113 10.18 -17.56 -6.36
N GLY A 114 10.23 -18.89 -6.25
CA GLY A 114 10.10 -19.79 -7.40
C GLY A 114 8.78 -19.58 -8.15
N VAL A 115 7.66 -19.50 -7.42
CA VAL A 115 6.34 -19.24 -8.02
C VAL A 115 6.30 -17.87 -8.70
N VAL A 116 6.77 -16.81 -8.03
CA VAL A 116 6.73 -15.45 -8.59
C VAL A 116 7.65 -15.31 -9.79
N LEU A 117 8.87 -15.85 -9.72
CA LEU A 117 9.82 -15.84 -10.83
C LEU A 117 9.26 -16.56 -12.05
N PHE A 118 8.72 -17.77 -11.84
CA PHE A 118 8.08 -18.53 -12.91
C PHE A 118 6.96 -17.74 -13.59
N ALA A 119 6.09 -17.09 -12.81
CA ALA A 119 5.00 -16.29 -13.34
C ALA A 119 5.48 -15.04 -14.10
N LEU A 120 6.51 -14.34 -13.61
CA LEU A 120 7.09 -13.17 -14.27
C LEU A 120 7.77 -13.53 -15.59
N VAL A 121 8.51 -14.64 -15.62
CA VAL A 121 9.14 -15.17 -16.85
C VAL A 121 8.08 -15.58 -17.85
N ARG A 122 7.06 -16.34 -17.42
CA ARG A 122 5.95 -16.75 -18.28
C ARG A 122 5.16 -15.57 -18.85
N ALA A 123 5.03 -14.49 -18.08
CA ALA A 123 4.36 -13.26 -18.51
C ALA A 123 5.22 -12.36 -19.41
N ASP A 124 6.48 -12.72 -19.68
CA ASP A 124 7.44 -11.88 -20.40
C ASP A 124 7.52 -10.45 -19.80
N ALA A 125 7.46 -10.36 -18.46
CA ALA A 125 7.29 -9.09 -17.76
C ALA A 125 8.46 -8.11 -18.04
N PHE A 126 9.67 -8.64 -18.24
CA PHE A 126 10.86 -7.85 -18.53
C PHE A 126 10.78 -7.15 -19.90
N SER A 127 10.41 -7.87 -20.95
CA SER A 127 10.22 -7.31 -22.29
C SER A 127 9.11 -6.26 -22.28
N LEU A 128 7.96 -6.58 -21.68
CA LEU A 128 6.84 -5.64 -21.57
C LEU A 128 7.20 -4.37 -20.79
N PHE A 129 8.01 -4.49 -19.73
CA PHE A 129 8.48 -3.36 -18.93
C PHE A 129 9.39 -2.42 -19.73
N LEU A 130 10.26 -2.95 -20.60
CA LEU A 130 11.19 -2.16 -21.40
C LEU A 130 10.57 -1.56 -22.67
N ASN A 131 9.56 -2.21 -23.26
CA ASN A 131 9.01 -1.81 -24.55
C ASN A 131 8.06 -0.59 -24.51
N GLY A 132 7.71 -0.06 -23.33
CA GLY A 132 6.84 1.12 -23.23
C GLY A 132 7.54 2.39 -23.72
N ALA A 133 7.20 2.87 -24.91
CA ALA A 133 7.81 4.06 -25.54
C ALA A 133 7.38 5.41 -24.90
N ASP A 134 6.14 5.47 -24.41
CA ASP A 134 5.54 6.67 -23.80
C ASP A 134 4.74 6.31 -22.53
N ALA A 135 4.12 7.33 -21.91
CA ALA A 135 3.34 7.15 -20.68
C ALA A 135 2.10 6.26 -20.86
N VAL A 136 1.44 6.29 -22.03
CA VAL A 136 0.23 5.50 -22.30
C VAL A 136 0.61 4.04 -22.52
N ALA A 137 1.62 3.77 -23.35
CA ALA A 137 2.19 2.45 -23.57
C ALA A 137 2.71 1.83 -22.28
N SER A 138 3.33 2.63 -21.40
CA SER A 138 3.75 2.20 -20.06
C SER A 138 2.55 1.72 -19.20
N VAL A 139 1.43 2.45 -19.22
CA VAL A 139 0.21 2.06 -18.51
C VAL A 139 -0.41 0.79 -19.10
N LEU A 140 -0.46 0.67 -20.43
CA LEU A 140 -0.97 -0.53 -21.10
C LEU A 140 -0.10 -1.77 -20.80
N ALA A 141 1.23 -1.61 -20.84
CA ALA A 141 2.18 -2.66 -20.48
C ALA A 141 1.95 -3.13 -19.03
N ARG A 142 1.76 -2.21 -18.09
CA ARG A 142 1.43 -2.53 -16.69
C ARG A 142 0.16 -3.39 -16.60
N PHE A 143 -0.92 -3.03 -17.30
CA PHE A 143 -2.15 -3.83 -17.27
C PHE A 143 -1.93 -5.23 -17.84
N LYS A 144 -1.17 -5.33 -18.94
CA LYS A 144 -0.82 -6.61 -19.56
C LYS A 144 0.00 -7.50 -18.60
N ILE A 145 1.06 -6.96 -18.00
CA ILE A 145 1.90 -7.66 -17.01
C ILE A 145 1.02 -8.18 -15.86
N ARG A 146 0.18 -7.33 -15.26
CA ARG A 146 -0.67 -7.77 -14.13
C ARG A 146 -1.65 -8.87 -14.52
N SER A 147 -2.24 -8.78 -15.71
CA SER A 147 -3.19 -9.79 -16.19
C SER A 147 -2.49 -11.14 -16.44
N GLN A 148 -1.26 -11.14 -16.94
CA GLN A 148 -0.52 -12.34 -17.30
C GLN A 148 0.20 -12.99 -16.11
N VAL A 149 0.76 -12.19 -15.20
CA VAL A 149 1.36 -12.69 -13.94
C VAL A 149 0.31 -13.36 -13.06
N GLY A 150 -0.93 -12.85 -13.10
CA GLY A 150 -2.07 -13.40 -12.40
C GLY A 150 -2.13 -13.02 -10.93
N PHE A 151 -3.34 -13.10 -10.36
CA PHE A 151 -3.61 -12.69 -8.99
C PHE A 151 -2.77 -13.45 -7.95
N PHE A 152 -2.66 -14.76 -8.08
CA PHE A 152 -1.97 -15.61 -7.10
C PHE A 152 -0.49 -15.24 -6.93
N SER A 153 0.23 -15.03 -8.03
CA SER A 153 1.64 -14.65 -8.00
C SER A 153 1.84 -13.22 -7.46
N LEU A 154 0.95 -12.29 -7.84
CA LEU A 154 0.95 -10.93 -7.27
C LEU A 154 0.66 -10.95 -5.77
N MET A 155 -0.24 -11.82 -5.32
CA MET A 155 -0.57 -12.02 -3.92
C MET A 155 0.64 -12.51 -3.12
N ILE A 156 1.33 -13.55 -3.60
CA ILE A 156 2.57 -14.05 -2.96
C ILE A 156 3.63 -12.94 -2.87
N LEU A 157 3.80 -12.18 -3.95
CA LEU A 157 4.77 -11.10 -4.03
C LEU A 157 4.46 -9.95 -3.07
N MET A 158 3.23 -9.45 -3.05
CA MET A 158 2.87 -8.24 -2.31
C MET A 158 2.50 -8.48 -0.85
N SER A 159 2.24 -9.73 -0.44
CA SER A 159 1.83 -10.07 0.92
C SER A 159 2.81 -11.04 1.63
N PRO A 160 2.85 -12.36 1.40
CA PRO A 160 3.82 -13.27 2.03
C PRO A 160 5.29 -12.87 1.88
N LEU A 161 5.79 -12.61 0.66
CA LEU A 161 7.20 -12.24 0.45
C LEU A 161 7.55 -10.90 1.09
N HIS A 162 6.60 -9.96 1.08
CA HIS A 162 6.75 -8.69 1.77
C HIS A 162 6.91 -8.91 3.29
N PHE A 163 6.03 -9.70 3.90
CA PHE A 163 6.13 -10.08 5.31
C PHE A 163 7.45 -10.79 5.62
N LEU A 164 7.86 -11.78 4.81
CA LEU A 164 9.10 -12.53 5.02
C LEU A 164 10.34 -11.63 4.92
N SER A 165 10.31 -10.63 4.04
CA SER A 165 11.38 -9.64 3.92
C SER A 165 11.51 -8.80 5.18
N ILE A 166 10.38 -8.27 5.68
CA ILE A 166 10.34 -7.53 6.95
C ILE A 166 10.79 -8.44 8.11
N TYR A 167 10.34 -9.69 8.15
CA TYR A 167 10.71 -10.65 9.16
C TYR A 167 12.23 -10.86 9.24
N SER A 168 12.90 -11.09 8.10
CA SER A 168 14.36 -11.25 8.08
C SER A 168 15.08 -10.01 8.64
N LEU A 169 14.59 -8.81 8.31
CA LEU A 169 15.17 -7.56 8.78
C LEU A 169 14.96 -7.38 10.29
N VAL A 170 13.75 -7.60 10.79
CA VAL A 170 13.42 -7.56 12.23
C VAL A 170 14.32 -8.54 12.98
N ARG A 171 14.44 -9.76 12.47
CA ARG A 171 15.25 -10.80 13.10
C ARG A 171 16.73 -10.47 13.14
N TRP A 172 17.27 -9.91 12.05
CA TRP A 172 18.64 -9.40 12.04
C TRP A 172 18.85 -8.30 13.09
N MET A 173 17.93 -7.33 13.20
CA MET A 173 18.07 -6.24 14.17
C MET A 173 18.04 -6.72 15.62
N ARG A 174 17.32 -7.80 15.90
CA ARG A 174 17.21 -8.41 17.23
C ARG A 174 18.43 -9.29 17.56
N GLU A 175 18.74 -10.26 16.70
CA GLU A 175 19.78 -11.28 16.94
C GLU A 175 21.20 -10.83 16.53
N ARG A 176 21.33 -9.85 15.63
CA ARG A 176 22.60 -9.41 15.00
C ARG A 176 23.37 -10.53 14.29
N ASN A 177 22.67 -11.54 13.80
CA ASN A 177 23.27 -12.65 13.07
C ASN A 177 23.48 -12.30 11.58
N TRP A 178 24.67 -12.60 11.04
CA TRP A 178 25.03 -12.39 9.63
C TRP A 178 24.15 -13.14 8.65
N PHE A 179 23.63 -14.30 9.02
CA PHE A 179 22.69 -15.06 8.19
C PHE A 179 21.44 -14.24 7.85
N TRP A 180 20.83 -13.62 8.86
CA TRP A 180 19.63 -12.79 8.69
C TRP A 180 19.94 -11.47 7.98
N LEU A 181 21.14 -10.92 8.15
CA LEU A 181 21.59 -9.77 7.36
C LEU A 181 21.65 -10.11 5.87
N GLY A 182 22.31 -11.22 5.53
CA GLY A 182 22.42 -11.69 4.14
C GLY A 182 21.04 -11.89 3.50
N LEU A 183 20.13 -12.55 4.22
CA LEU A 183 18.74 -12.72 3.77
C LEU A 183 17.98 -11.40 3.63
N SER A 184 18.17 -10.44 4.54
CA SER A 184 17.53 -9.13 4.46
C SER A 184 18.00 -8.35 3.23
N ILE A 185 19.29 -8.38 2.93
CA ILE A 185 19.87 -7.74 1.74
C ILE A 185 19.36 -8.43 0.48
N PHE A 186 19.42 -9.76 0.44
CA PHE A 186 18.93 -10.56 -0.67
C PHE A 186 17.45 -10.26 -0.97
N ASN A 187 16.60 -10.33 0.06
CA ASN A 187 15.18 -9.99 -0.05
C ASN A 187 14.97 -8.55 -0.52
N GLY A 188 15.71 -7.60 0.04
CA GLY A 188 15.67 -6.20 -0.38
C GLY A 188 15.95 -6.04 -1.89
N VAL A 189 17.00 -6.67 -2.40
CA VAL A 189 17.38 -6.59 -3.82
C VAL A 189 16.37 -7.31 -4.72
N VAL A 190 16.03 -8.57 -4.41
CA VAL A 190 15.16 -9.39 -5.27
C VAL A 190 13.73 -8.85 -5.27
N MET A 191 13.18 -8.46 -4.12
CA MET A 191 11.87 -7.81 -4.06
C MET A 191 11.85 -6.54 -4.87
N SER A 192 12.88 -5.71 -4.78
CA SER A 192 12.94 -4.45 -5.53
C SER A 192 12.95 -4.71 -7.04
N ALA A 193 13.73 -5.68 -7.51
CA ALA A 193 13.72 -6.09 -8.91
C ALA A 193 12.32 -6.55 -9.35
N PHE A 194 11.68 -7.43 -8.57
CA PHE A 194 10.36 -7.96 -8.90
C PHE A 194 9.27 -6.89 -8.90
N LEU A 195 9.25 -5.99 -7.90
CA LEU A 195 8.28 -4.92 -7.81
C LEU A 195 8.49 -3.84 -8.89
N ILE A 196 9.74 -3.56 -9.30
CA ILE A 196 10.03 -2.66 -10.43
C ILE A 196 9.49 -3.26 -11.73
N MET A 197 9.70 -4.56 -11.97
CA MET A 197 9.21 -5.24 -13.18
C MET A 197 7.69 -5.19 -13.34
N LEU A 198 6.91 -4.99 -12.26
CA LEU A 198 5.47 -4.79 -12.35
C LEU A 198 5.07 -3.45 -13.00
N ASN A 199 6.03 -2.57 -13.28
CA ASN A 199 5.82 -1.22 -13.77
C ASN A 199 4.84 -0.42 -12.88
N MET A 200 4.99 -0.55 -11.55
CA MET A 200 4.15 0.10 -10.56
C MET A 200 4.97 0.85 -9.52
N LYS A 201 4.68 2.14 -9.33
CA LYS A 201 5.39 2.98 -8.36
C LYS A 201 5.09 2.62 -6.90
N TRP A 202 3.83 2.36 -6.58
CA TRP A 202 3.39 2.25 -5.19
C TRP A 202 3.86 0.98 -4.45
N PRO A 203 3.82 -0.23 -5.03
CA PRO A 203 4.22 -1.45 -4.32
C PRO A 203 5.64 -1.38 -3.76
N ILE A 204 6.61 -0.91 -4.55
CA ILE A 204 8.01 -0.76 -4.11
C ILE A 204 8.19 0.32 -3.04
N LEU A 205 7.43 1.42 -3.11
CA LEU A 205 7.50 2.45 -2.08
C LEU A 205 6.95 1.97 -0.75
N ILE A 206 5.83 1.24 -0.78
CA ILE A 206 5.25 0.65 0.42
C ILE A 206 6.19 -0.40 1.01
N PHE A 207 6.86 -1.18 0.15
CA PHE A 207 7.91 -2.12 0.56
C PHE A 207 9.05 -1.43 1.31
N TYR A 208 9.64 -0.38 0.72
CA TYR A 208 10.70 0.37 1.38
C TYR A 208 10.23 1.10 2.63
N ALA A 209 9.00 1.64 2.64
CA ALA A 209 8.41 2.22 3.84
C ALA A 209 8.33 1.18 4.97
N GLY A 210 7.94 -0.05 4.67
CA GLY A 210 7.97 -1.17 5.61
C GLY A 210 9.36 -1.41 6.21
N LEU A 211 10.40 -1.45 5.38
CA LEU A 211 11.78 -1.62 5.86
C LEU A 211 12.23 -0.44 6.74
N VAL A 212 11.91 0.79 6.34
CA VAL A 212 12.23 2.01 7.11
C VAL A 212 11.50 2.05 8.45
N LEU A 213 10.23 1.63 8.48
CA LEU A 213 9.46 1.49 9.72
C LEU A 213 10.06 0.41 10.62
N ALA A 214 10.47 -0.73 10.07
CA ALA A 214 11.15 -1.76 10.84
C ALA A 214 12.45 -1.22 11.48
N ILE A 215 13.24 -0.45 10.73
CA ILE A 215 14.44 0.24 11.24
C ILE A 215 14.07 1.23 12.35
N PHE A 216 13.03 2.04 12.16
CA PHE A 216 12.55 2.98 13.18
C PHE A 216 12.20 2.27 14.49
N VAL A 217 11.53 1.12 14.41
CA VAL A 217 11.08 0.38 15.59
C VAL A 217 12.23 -0.33 16.29
N TYR A 218 13.10 -1.04 15.55
CA TYR A 218 14.04 -1.99 16.14
C TYR A 218 15.51 -1.54 16.17
N ALA A 219 15.87 -0.41 15.55
CA ALA A 219 17.24 0.08 15.62
C ALA A 219 17.62 0.50 17.05
N LYS A 220 18.63 -0.16 17.63
CA LYS A 220 19.11 0.17 18.99
C LYS A 220 19.82 1.53 19.08
N ARG A 221 20.47 1.98 18.00
CA ARG A 221 21.21 3.26 17.95
C ARG A 221 20.81 4.07 16.72
N HIS A 222 20.67 5.38 16.94
CA HIS A 222 20.37 6.39 15.92
C HIS A 222 19.13 6.07 15.08
N ALA A 223 18.06 5.56 15.70
CA ALA A 223 16.83 5.19 15.00
C ALA A 223 16.28 6.36 14.18
N TYR A 224 16.11 7.54 14.80
CA TYR A 224 15.63 8.75 14.13
C TYR A 224 16.47 9.15 12.92
N LEU A 225 17.80 9.16 13.05
CA LEU A 225 18.69 9.50 11.94
C LEU A 225 18.59 8.49 10.80
N LYS A 226 18.58 7.18 11.12
CA LYS A 226 18.44 6.12 10.12
C LYS A 226 17.09 6.19 9.41
N THR A 227 16.03 6.50 10.14
CA THR A 227 14.69 6.69 9.59
C THR A 227 14.63 7.93 8.71
N ALA A 228 15.25 9.04 9.11
CA ALA A 228 15.35 10.24 8.29
C ALA A 228 16.09 9.97 6.98
N LEU A 229 17.25 9.31 7.04
CA LEU A 229 18.00 8.89 5.85
C LEU A 229 17.19 7.93 4.96
N GLY A 230 16.51 6.97 5.58
CA GLY A 230 15.60 6.05 4.87
C GLY A 230 14.42 6.78 4.22
N GLY A 231 13.88 7.81 4.85
CA GLY A 231 12.83 8.67 4.30
C GLY A 231 13.31 9.49 3.09
N VAL A 232 14.51 10.09 3.17
CA VAL A 232 15.14 10.78 2.04
C VAL A 232 15.36 9.82 0.87
N LEU A 233 15.86 8.60 1.15
CA LEU A 233 16.02 7.57 0.13
C LEU A 233 14.67 7.19 -0.50
N LEU A 234 13.62 7.03 0.29
CA LEU A 234 12.29 6.70 -0.20
C LEU A 234 11.71 7.80 -1.11
N ILE A 235 11.90 9.07 -0.76
CA ILE A 235 11.52 10.21 -1.60
C ILE A 235 12.31 10.21 -2.91
N THR A 236 13.62 9.95 -2.83
CA THR A 236 14.50 9.86 -4.01
C THR A 236 14.04 8.74 -4.95
N VAL A 237 13.78 7.56 -4.40
CA VAL A 237 13.23 6.40 -5.13
C VAL A 237 11.88 6.74 -5.75
N TYR A 238 11.00 7.46 -5.04
CA TYR A 238 9.72 7.92 -5.59
C TYR A 238 9.91 8.75 -6.86
N PHE A 239 10.82 9.74 -6.82
CA PHE A 239 11.06 10.60 -7.97
C PHE A 239 11.68 9.84 -9.14
N LEU A 240 12.67 8.98 -8.89
CA LEU A 240 13.32 8.18 -9.94
C LEU A 240 12.33 7.23 -10.61
N ILE A 241 11.57 6.48 -9.82
CA ILE A 241 10.58 5.54 -10.35
C ILE A 241 9.45 6.29 -11.06
N SER A 242 8.99 7.42 -10.52
CA SER A 242 7.96 8.21 -11.18
C SER A 242 8.44 8.78 -12.51
N ALA A 243 9.65 9.34 -12.57
CA ALA A 243 10.23 9.84 -13.81
C ALA A 243 10.40 8.73 -14.86
N PHE A 244 10.81 7.55 -14.41
CA PHE A 244 10.92 6.38 -15.28
C PHE A 244 9.56 5.87 -15.78
N VAL A 245 8.58 5.68 -14.90
CA VAL A 245 7.24 5.16 -15.22
C VAL A 245 6.48 6.12 -16.13
N PHE A 246 6.59 7.43 -15.87
CA PHE A 246 5.98 8.47 -16.70
C PHE A 246 6.79 8.81 -17.96
N ARG A 247 7.94 8.14 -18.18
CA ARG A 247 8.81 8.35 -19.34
C ARG A 247 9.22 9.82 -19.53
N LEU A 248 9.42 10.55 -18.43
CA LEU A 248 9.72 11.99 -18.48
C LEU A 248 11.08 12.30 -19.12
N ALA A 249 11.97 11.31 -19.21
CA ALA A 249 13.29 11.46 -19.84
C ALA A 249 13.26 11.39 -21.37
N THR A 250 12.19 10.85 -21.98
CA THR A 250 12.09 10.69 -23.44
C THR A 250 11.24 11.77 -24.12
N ILE A 251 10.64 12.67 -23.35
CA ILE A 251 9.82 13.75 -23.89
C ILE A 251 10.72 14.87 -24.40
N ASP A 252 10.83 14.97 -25.73
CA ASP A 252 11.47 16.09 -26.40
C ASP A 252 10.62 17.36 -26.14
N PRO A 253 11.15 18.43 -25.49
CA PRO A 253 10.37 19.60 -25.09
C PRO A 253 9.66 20.29 -26.27
N ALA A 254 10.13 20.10 -27.50
CA ALA A 254 9.49 20.61 -28.72
C ALA A 254 8.11 19.97 -29.01
N LYS A 255 7.79 18.79 -28.47
CA LYS A 255 6.54 18.05 -28.74
C LYS A 255 5.44 18.21 -27.68
N MET A 256 5.71 18.85 -26.54
CA MET A 256 4.70 19.05 -25.48
C MET A 256 3.58 20.05 -25.84
N VAL A 257 3.74 20.84 -26.91
CA VAL A 257 2.81 21.95 -27.24
C VAL A 257 1.59 21.50 -28.05
N GLN A 258 1.52 20.24 -28.56
CA GLN A 258 0.54 19.87 -29.59
C GLN A 258 -0.43 18.72 -29.29
N SER A 259 -0.33 17.99 -28.18
CA SER A 259 -1.17 16.80 -27.96
C SER A 259 -2.35 17.07 -27.02
N THR A 260 -3.39 17.71 -27.55
CA THR A 260 -4.72 17.77 -26.91
C THR A 260 -5.74 16.80 -27.56
N ASP A 261 -5.40 16.17 -28.68
CA ASP A 261 -6.28 15.21 -29.34
C ASP A 261 -5.83 13.76 -29.13
N VAL A 262 -6.65 13.00 -28.41
CA VAL A 262 -6.50 11.57 -28.17
C VAL A 262 -6.89 10.82 -29.44
N SER A 263 -6.01 10.86 -30.45
CA SER A 263 -6.06 9.91 -31.56
C SER A 263 -5.11 8.76 -31.27
N VAL A 264 -5.64 7.54 -31.28
CA VAL A 264 -4.86 6.30 -31.14
C VAL A 264 -4.00 6.16 -32.40
N VAL A 265 -2.79 6.71 -32.37
CA VAL A 265 -1.80 6.53 -33.44
C VAL A 265 -1.17 5.15 -33.25
N GLU A 266 -1.37 4.26 -34.22
CA GLU A 266 -0.64 3.00 -34.35
C GLU A 266 0.87 3.27 -34.34
N ALA A 267 1.56 2.71 -33.35
CA ALA A 267 2.99 2.90 -33.18
C ALA A 267 3.77 2.16 -34.29
N PRO A 268 4.82 2.77 -34.87
CA PRO A 268 5.67 2.12 -35.87
C PRO A 268 6.41 0.89 -35.29
N LEU A 269 6.52 -0.14 -36.13
CA LEU A 269 6.99 -1.50 -35.84
C LEU A 269 8.49 -1.66 -35.54
N THR A 270 9.22 -0.59 -35.20
CA THR A 270 10.65 -0.69 -34.86
C THR A 270 10.95 0.00 -33.52
N PRO A 271 11.21 -0.75 -32.45
CA PRO A 271 11.52 -0.16 -31.15
C PRO A 271 12.99 0.26 -31.12
N TYR A 272 13.27 1.52 -31.45
CA TYR A 272 14.54 2.13 -31.04
C TYR A 272 14.41 2.53 -29.58
N VAL A 273 14.76 1.60 -28.69
CA VAL A 273 14.97 1.93 -27.27
C VAL A 273 16.20 2.82 -27.21
N SER A 274 16.00 4.15 -27.26
CA SER A 274 17.05 5.07 -26.83
C SER A 274 17.40 4.66 -25.40
N ARG A 275 18.62 4.16 -25.20
CA ARG A 275 19.17 3.89 -23.87
C ARG A 275 19.10 5.22 -23.12
N THR A 276 18.01 5.49 -22.42
CA THR A 276 17.92 6.57 -21.45
C THR A 276 19.08 6.37 -20.52
N LYS A 277 20.10 7.23 -20.60
CA LYS A 277 21.23 7.15 -19.69
C LYS A 277 20.61 7.39 -18.31
N ILE A 278 21.04 6.65 -17.29
CA ILE A 278 20.51 6.78 -15.92
C ILE A 278 20.50 8.26 -15.45
N LEU A 279 21.47 9.03 -15.94
CA LEU A 279 21.57 10.48 -15.78
C LEU A 279 20.35 11.26 -16.30
N ASP A 280 19.78 10.87 -17.45
CA ASP A 280 18.62 11.53 -18.06
C ASP A 280 17.37 11.36 -17.19
N VAL A 281 17.19 10.16 -16.62
CA VAL A 281 16.08 9.89 -15.68
C VAL A 281 16.25 10.69 -14.39
N GLY A 282 17.46 10.81 -13.86
CA GLY A 282 17.76 11.63 -12.68
C GLY A 282 17.50 13.12 -12.92
N ASN A 283 17.91 13.64 -14.08
CA ASN A 283 17.66 15.03 -14.48
C ASN A 283 16.16 15.29 -14.67
N ALA A 284 15.45 14.39 -15.35
CA ALA A 284 14.00 14.49 -15.51
C ALA A 284 13.25 14.43 -14.18
N ALA A 285 13.67 13.56 -13.25
CA ALA A 285 13.11 13.46 -11.92
C ALA A 285 13.25 14.78 -11.13
N THR A 286 14.43 15.38 -11.17
CA THR A 286 14.70 16.65 -10.47
C THR A 286 13.93 17.81 -11.09
N LYS A 287 13.94 17.93 -12.42
CA LYS A 287 13.23 19.00 -13.15
C LYS A 287 11.72 18.95 -12.93
N ASN A 288 11.14 17.76 -12.80
CA ASN A 288 9.70 17.57 -12.63
C ASN A 288 9.29 17.32 -11.17
N ALA A 289 10.20 17.45 -10.20
CA ALA A 289 9.91 17.15 -8.79
C ALA A 289 8.68 17.91 -8.24
N PRO A 290 8.48 19.23 -8.49
CA PRO A 290 7.29 19.95 -8.01
C PRO A 290 5.98 19.35 -8.52
N MET A 291 5.92 19.02 -9.82
CA MET A 291 4.76 18.36 -10.43
C MET A 291 4.53 16.98 -9.82
N LEU A 292 5.59 16.19 -9.60
CA LEU A 292 5.50 14.85 -9.02
C LEU A 292 5.03 14.87 -7.55
N VAL A 293 5.47 15.86 -6.77
CA VAL A 293 4.98 16.10 -5.40
C VAL A 293 3.52 16.52 -5.43
N PHE A 294 3.15 17.48 -6.28
CA PHE A 294 1.76 17.92 -6.44
C PHE A 294 0.85 16.74 -6.81
N ALA A 295 1.28 15.92 -7.78
CA ALA A 295 0.57 14.71 -8.18
C ALA A 295 0.50 13.66 -7.06
N ALA A 296 1.50 13.57 -6.17
CA ALA A 296 1.48 12.65 -5.02
C ALA A 296 0.45 13.08 -3.97
N VAL A 297 0.51 14.36 -3.58
CA VAL A 297 -0.35 14.94 -2.53
C VAL A 297 -1.80 14.99 -2.99
N ASN A 298 -2.04 15.38 -4.24
CA ASN A 298 -3.39 15.56 -4.74
C ASN A 298 -4.05 14.29 -5.26
N ARG A 299 -3.29 13.18 -5.32
CA ARG A 299 -3.79 11.89 -5.85
C ARG A 299 -5.08 11.45 -5.21
N MET A 300 -5.21 11.58 -3.89
CA MET A 300 -6.42 11.15 -3.18
C MET A 300 -7.33 12.34 -2.85
N ALA A 301 -6.73 13.51 -2.61
CA ALA A 301 -7.49 14.72 -2.31
C ALA A 301 -8.48 15.09 -3.42
N ILE A 302 -8.09 15.01 -4.70
CA ILE A 302 -8.98 15.32 -5.85
C ILE A 302 -10.11 14.30 -5.97
N ILE A 303 -9.84 13.04 -5.64
CA ILE A 303 -10.80 11.94 -5.80
C ILE A 303 -11.95 12.05 -4.78
N TYR A 304 -11.65 12.52 -3.58
CA TYR A 304 -12.62 12.61 -2.49
C TYR A 304 -13.90 13.42 -2.83
N PRO A 305 -13.79 14.67 -3.36
CA PRO A 305 -14.95 15.43 -3.83
C PRO A 305 -15.86 14.68 -4.79
N TYR A 306 -15.31 13.91 -5.74
CA TYR A 306 -16.12 13.13 -6.68
C TYR A 306 -16.91 12.03 -5.96
N TYR A 307 -16.26 11.29 -5.05
CA TYR A 307 -16.98 10.29 -4.25
C TYR A 307 -18.11 10.94 -3.43
N TYR A 308 -17.84 12.06 -2.77
CA TYR A 308 -18.88 12.72 -1.98
C TYR A 308 -20.03 13.24 -2.85
N GLN A 309 -19.74 13.97 -3.92
CA GLN A 309 -20.74 14.54 -4.83
C GLN A 309 -21.64 13.47 -5.45
N VAL A 310 -21.04 12.45 -6.07
CA VAL A 310 -21.78 11.42 -6.81
C VAL A 310 -22.67 10.62 -5.88
N PHE A 311 -22.14 10.11 -4.77
CA PHE A 311 -22.89 9.23 -3.88
C PHE A 311 -23.84 9.99 -2.94
N THR A 312 -23.68 11.31 -2.78
CA THR A 312 -24.68 12.16 -2.10
C THR A 312 -25.86 12.48 -3.02
N ARG A 313 -25.61 12.77 -4.30
CA ARG A 313 -26.65 13.16 -5.27
C ARG A 313 -27.44 11.97 -5.80
N GLU A 314 -26.74 10.88 -6.13
CA GLU A 314 -27.33 9.75 -6.85
C GLU A 314 -27.52 8.52 -5.97
N GLY A 315 -27.01 8.55 -4.73
CA GLY A 315 -27.02 7.40 -3.84
C GLY A 315 -26.08 6.28 -4.31
N ALA A 316 -26.34 5.04 -3.85
CA ALA A 316 -25.49 3.88 -4.11
C ALA A 316 -25.69 3.29 -5.52
N VAL A 317 -25.30 4.05 -6.55
CA VAL A 317 -25.51 3.72 -7.98
C VAL A 317 -24.86 2.42 -8.46
N CYS A 318 -23.77 1.97 -7.82
CA CYS A 318 -23.16 0.66 -8.12
C CYS A 318 -23.77 -0.50 -7.29
N GLY A 319 -24.89 -0.25 -6.60
CA GLY A 319 -25.48 -1.18 -5.64
C GLY A 319 -24.70 -1.24 -4.32
N GLY A 320 -25.33 -1.84 -3.30
CA GLY A 320 -24.75 -1.98 -1.98
C GLY A 320 -23.79 -3.17 -1.82
N ILE A 321 -23.47 -3.50 -0.56
CA ILE A 321 -22.51 -4.55 -0.20
C ILE A 321 -22.85 -5.90 -0.87
N LEU A 322 -24.13 -6.28 -0.91
CA LEU A 322 -24.56 -7.53 -1.53
C LEU A 322 -24.35 -7.56 -3.05
N ALA A 323 -24.44 -6.41 -3.72
CA ALA A 323 -24.15 -6.31 -5.15
C ALA A 323 -22.65 -6.46 -5.40
N GLN A 324 -21.81 -5.90 -4.52
CA GLN A 324 -20.35 -5.99 -4.60
C GLN A 324 -19.81 -7.39 -4.25
N ALA A 325 -20.56 -8.18 -3.48
CA ALA A 325 -20.20 -9.56 -3.13
C ALA A 325 -20.37 -10.56 -4.30
N LYS A 326 -21.10 -10.18 -5.35
CA LYS A 326 -21.27 -11.04 -6.53
C LYS A 326 -19.97 -11.14 -7.33
N VAL A 327 -19.70 -12.31 -7.90
CA VAL A 327 -18.55 -12.51 -8.78
C VAL A 327 -18.74 -11.67 -10.05
N GLY A 328 -17.74 -10.85 -10.38
CA GLY A 328 -17.77 -9.97 -11.55
C GLY A 328 -18.80 -8.84 -11.45
N PRO A 329 -18.77 -7.99 -10.41
CA PRO A 329 -19.74 -6.90 -10.27
C PRO A 329 -19.63 -5.96 -11.47
N VAL A 330 -20.78 -5.65 -12.09
CA VAL A 330 -20.88 -4.82 -13.30
C VAL A 330 -20.40 -3.38 -13.04
N CYS A 331 -20.57 -2.89 -11.82
CA CYS A 331 -20.20 -1.53 -11.40
C CYS A 331 -19.43 -1.59 -10.07
N ARG A 332 -18.27 -0.94 -10.02
CA ARG A 332 -17.53 -0.67 -8.78
C ARG A 332 -17.41 0.84 -8.58
N PRO A 333 -17.63 1.37 -7.36
CA PRO A 333 -17.49 2.80 -7.10
C PRO A 333 -16.16 3.39 -7.60
N SER A 334 -15.06 2.67 -7.40
CA SER A 334 -13.73 3.12 -7.83
C SER A 334 -13.56 3.20 -9.33
N THR A 335 -14.17 2.29 -10.10
CA THR A 335 -14.17 2.36 -11.57
C THR A 335 -15.09 3.48 -12.03
N LEU A 336 -16.30 3.59 -11.47
CA LEU A 336 -17.26 4.65 -11.81
C LEU A 336 -16.67 6.05 -11.62
N ILE A 337 -16.07 6.31 -10.46
CA ILE A 337 -15.46 7.61 -10.18
C ILE A 337 -14.28 7.87 -11.10
N TYR A 338 -13.45 6.85 -11.38
CA TYR A 338 -12.37 6.99 -12.35
C TYR A 338 -12.90 7.38 -13.74
N THR A 339 -13.96 6.73 -14.21
CA THR A 339 -14.58 7.03 -15.51
C THR A 339 -15.14 8.44 -15.56
N ARG A 340 -15.77 8.92 -14.49
CA ARG A 340 -16.29 10.30 -14.44
C ARG A 340 -15.19 11.36 -14.42
N MET A 341 -14.06 11.05 -13.77
CA MET A 341 -12.93 11.96 -13.77
C MET A 341 -12.25 11.99 -15.14
N PHE A 342 -11.86 10.83 -15.66
CA PHE A 342 -10.91 10.75 -16.79
C PHE A 342 -11.56 10.50 -18.16
N ASN A 343 -12.89 10.40 -18.24
CA ASN A 343 -13.61 10.00 -19.45
C ASN A 343 -13.00 8.72 -20.07
N ASP A 344 -12.98 7.65 -19.26
CA ASP A 344 -12.11 6.47 -19.34
C ASP A 344 -11.76 5.95 -20.75
N GLY A 345 -10.55 6.27 -21.22
CA GLY A 345 -9.94 5.66 -22.41
C GLY A 345 -9.28 4.29 -22.19
N PHE A 346 -9.38 3.69 -20.99
CA PHE A 346 -8.71 2.43 -20.62
C PHE A 346 -9.66 1.24 -20.42
N ASN A 347 -10.84 1.26 -21.07
CA ASN A 347 -11.78 0.12 -21.11
C ASN A 347 -12.17 -0.41 -19.71
N GLY A 348 -12.46 0.46 -18.75
CA GLY A 348 -12.93 0.08 -17.40
C GLY A 348 -11.84 -0.43 -16.47
N ARG A 349 -10.56 -0.38 -16.86
CA ARG A 349 -9.44 -0.92 -16.06
C ARG A 349 -8.87 0.10 -15.06
N GLY A 350 -9.16 1.38 -15.26
CA GLY A 350 -8.80 2.45 -14.34
C GLY A 350 -9.60 2.36 -13.04
N THR A 351 -8.95 2.70 -11.92
CA THR A 351 -9.61 2.76 -10.61
C THR A 351 -9.18 3.99 -9.83
N ALA A 352 -10.15 4.68 -9.25
CA ALA A 352 -9.97 5.82 -8.38
C ALA A 352 -9.92 5.31 -6.92
N PRO A 353 -8.74 5.26 -6.28
CA PRO A 353 -8.60 4.79 -4.91
C PRO A 353 -9.35 5.69 -3.92
N ALA A 354 -9.84 5.12 -2.82
CA ALA A 354 -10.56 5.84 -1.78
C ALA A 354 -10.33 5.16 -0.42
N ALA A 355 -10.30 5.95 0.65
CA ALA A 355 -10.19 5.42 2.00
C ALA A 355 -11.41 4.54 2.35
N VAL A 356 -11.21 3.60 3.26
CA VAL A 356 -12.19 2.57 3.61
C VAL A 356 -13.61 3.10 3.93
N HIS A 357 -13.73 4.20 4.67
CA HIS A 357 -15.02 4.80 5.03
C HIS A 357 -15.66 5.58 3.88
N ILE A 358 -14.87 6.15 2.97
CA ILE A 358 -15.36 6.81 1.74
C ILE A 358 -15.95 5.75 0.81
N SER A 359 -15.27 4.60 0.67
CA SER A 359 -15.82 3.46 -0.06
C SER A 359 -17.08 2.91 0.62
N GLY A 360 -17.11 2.83 1.94
CA GLY A 360 -18.33 2.46 2.68
C GLY A 360 -19.49 3.43 2.43
N TYR A 361 -19.20 4.75 2.40
CA TYR A 361 -20.18 5.78 2.07
C TYR A 361 -20.77 5.57 0.67
N ALA A 362 -19.93 5.25 -0.32
CA ALA A 362 -20.37 4.97 -1.68
C ALA A 362 -21.30 3.75 -1.80
N LEU A 363 -21.19 2.78 -0.89
CA LEU A 363 -21.96 1.53 -0.93
C LEU A 363 -23.28 1.59 -0.15
N GLY A 364 -23.42 2.50 0.80
CA GLY A 364 -24.65 2.56 1.60
C GLY A 364 -24.77 3.77 2.51
N GLY A 365 -24.13 4.88 2.15
CA GLY A 365 -24.19 6.14 2.89
C GLY A 365 -23.55 6.06 4.28
N TRP A 366 -24.05 6.90 5.19
CA TRP A 366 -23.47 7.09 6.53
C TRP A 366 -23.34 5.82 7.38
N PRO A 367 -24.37 4.94 7.50
CA PRO A 367 -24.26 3.76 8.35
C PRO A 367 -23.14 2.82 7.91
N ILE A 368 -22.99 2.62 6.59
CA ILE A 368 -21.95 1.75 6.04
C ILE A 368 -20.57 2.41 6.13
N ALA A 369 -20.47 3.73 5.94
CA ALA A 369 -19.23 4.47 6.15
C ALA A 369 -18.69 4.28 7.58
N VAL A 370 -19.56 4.46 8.58
CA VAL A 370 -19.22 4.25 10.01
C VAL A 370 -18.88 2.79 10.26
N GLY A 371 -19.68 1.85 9.79
CA GLY A 371 -19.44 0.41 9.99
C GLY A 371 -18.09 -0.04 9.42
N PHE A 372 -17.74 0.39 8.21
CA PHE A 372 -16.47 0.09 7.58
C PHE A 372 -15.28 0.72 8.34
N LEU A 373 -15.44 1.95 8.84
CA LEU A 373 -14.42 2.61 9.65
C LEU A 373 -14.21 1.92 10.99
N VAL A 374 -15.30 1.51 11.65
CA VAL A 374 -15.24 0.74 12.90
C VAL A 374 -14.50 -0.57 12.64
N PHE A 375 -14.87 -1.33 11.60
CA PHE A 375 -14.19 -2.59 11.27
C PHE A 375 -12.69 -2.39 10.99
N ALA A 376 -12.33 -1.42 10.15
CA ALA A 376 -10.93 -1.10 9.90
C ALA A 376 -10.20 -0.74 11.21
N SER A 377 -10.83 0.07 12.06
CA SER A 377 -10.26 0.48 13.35
C SER A 377 -10.12 -0.69 14.34
N LEU A 378 -11.01 -1.69 14.28
CA LEU A 378 -10.87 -2.93 15.04
C LEU A 378 -9.60 -3.68 14.62
N VAL A 379 -9.40 -3.88 13.31
CA VAL A 379 -8.20 -4.54 12.76
C VAL A 379 -6.94 -3.78 13.15
N LEU A 380 -6.92 -2.44 12.98
CA LEU A 380 -5.78 -1.60 13.39
C LEU A 380 -5.54 -1.68 14.91
N GLY A 381 -6.60 -1.71 15.70
CA GLY A 381 -6.54 -1.89 17.16
C GLY A 381 -5.91 -3.23 17.56
N LEU A 382 -6.22 -4.33 16.86
CA LEU A 382 -5.60 -5.64 17.12
C LEU A 382 -4.08 -5.59 16.94
N PHE A 383 -3.57 -4.90 15.92
CA PHE A 383 -2.13 -4.72 15.74
C PHE A 383 -1.47 -3.92 16.87
N THR A 384 -2.18 -2.99 17.50
CA THR A 384 -1.65 -2.25 18.66
C THR A 384 -1.52 -3.10 19.93
N CYS A 385 -2.16 -4.26 19.96
CA CYS A 385 -2.07 -5.21 21.06
C CYS A 385 -0.88 -6.18 20.91
N LEU A 386 -0.16 -6.16 19.78
CA LEU A 386 0.96 -7.08 19.54
C LEU A 386 2.16 -6.74 20.44
N PRO A 387 2.72 -7.73 21.14
CA PRO A 387 3.92 -7.53 21.94
C PRO A 387 5.16 -7.46 21.02
N LEU A 388 5.59 -6.24 20.71
CA LEU A 388 6.72 -5.97 19.80
C LEU A 388 8.03 -6.66 20.20
N GLU A 389 8.21 -6.89 21.50
CA GLU A 389 9.41 -7.48 22.09
C GLU A 389 9.32 -9.01 22.23
N LEU A 390 8.17 -9.64 21.94
CA LEU A 390 8.01 -11.08 22.17
C LEU A 390 8.88 -11.90 21.22
N ASN A 391 8.64 -11.81 19.91
CA ASN A 391 9.40 -12.56 18.91
C ASN A 391 9.45 -11.81 17.56
N SER A 392 10.24 -12.31 16.62
CA SER A 392 10.42 -11.63 15.32
C SER A 392 9.16 -11.68 14.45
N VAL A 393 8.28 -12.67 14.67
CA VAL A 393 7.00 -12.81 13.94
C VAL A 393 6.03 -11.71 14.35
N THR A 394 5.84 -11.49 15.66
CA THR A 394 4.99 -10.40 16.17
C THR A 394 5.51 -9.04 15.73
N GLY A 395 6.83 -8.87 15.73
CA GLY A 395 7.44 -7.64 15.23
C GLY A 395 7.20 -7.39 13.75
N ALA A 396 7.36 -8.41 12.91
CA ALA A 396 7.03 -8.31 11.49
C ALA A 396 5.53 -8.03 11.26
N LEU A 397 4.66 -8.71 12.02
CA LEU A 397 3.20 -8.48 11.96
C LEU A 397 2.83 -7.03 12.33
N ALA A 398 3.51 -6.42 13.30
CA ALA A 398 3.26 -5.03 13.66
C ALA A 398 3.58 -4.06 12.51
N ILE A 399 4.69 -4.29 11.78
CA ILE A 399 5.05 -3.51 10.60
C ILE A 399 4.07 -3.78 9.44
N THR A 400 3.65 -5.04 9.25
CA THR A 400 2.59 -5.38 8.28
C THR A 400 1.27 -4.70 8.64
N GLY A 401 0.93 -4.57 9.93
CA GLY A 401 -0.19 -3.79 10.41
C GLY A 401 -0.07 -2.30 10.08
N ALA A 402 1.13 -1.74 10.17
CA ALA A 402 1.43 -0.36 9.75
C ALA A 402 1.17 -0.15 8.24
N ILE A 403 1.63 -1.10 7.41
CA ILE A 403 1.38 -1.11 5.97
C ILE A 403 -0.12 -1.25 5.67
N SER A 404 -0.81 -2.13 6.41
CA SER A 404 -2.27 -2.27 6.30
C SER A 404 -2.99 -0.96 6.67
N GLY A 405 -2.51 -0.24 7.69
CA GLY A 405 -2.98 1.11 8.03
C GLY A 405 -2.88 2.09 6.86
N TYR A 406 -1.76 2.08 6.14
CA TYR A 406 -1.65 2.83 4.90
C TYR A 406 -2.71 2.36 3.88
N HIS A 407 -2.85 1.06 3.63
CA HIS A 407 -3.83 0.57 2.67
C HIS A 407 -5.28 0.94 3.04
N TYR A 408 -5.69 0.88 4.30
CA TYR A 408 -7.02 1.33 4.74
C TYR A 408 -7.28 2.82 4.48
N SER A 409 -6.23 3.64 4.48
CA SER A 409 -6.35 5.07 4.14
C SER A 409 -6.54 5.32 2.64
N GLN A 410 -6.28 4.32 1.80
CA GLN A 410 -6.19 4.49 0.35
C GLN A 410 -7.13 3.57 -0.44
N LEU A 411 -7.57 2.46 0.15
CA LEU A 411 -8.27 1.39 -0.53
C LEU A 411 -9.56 1.01 0.18
N PRO A 412 -10.54 0.47 -0.56
CA PRO A 412 -11.74 -0.10 0.03
C PRO A 412 -11.39 -1.31 0.91
N ILE A 413 -12.32 -1.71 1.78
CA ILE A 413 -12.08 -2.72 2.85
C ILE A 413 -11.51 -4.04 2.34
N GLU A 414 -11.91 -4.49 1.15
CA GLU A 414 -11.46 -5.72 0.53
C GLU A 414 -9.99 -5.67 0.11
N GLY A 415 -9.44 -4.48 -0.15
CA GLY A 415 -8.05 -4.29 -0.53
C GLY A 415 -7.09 -4.77 0.57
N PRO A 416 -7.07 -4.09 1.73
CA PRO A 416 -6.21 -4.45 2.87
C PRO A 416 -6.42 -5.86 3.43
N ILE A 417 -7.57 -6.50 3.17
CA ILE A 417 -7.86 -7.85 3.68
C ILE A 417 -7.56 -8.94 2.64
N ILE A 418 -8.12 -8.85 1.42
CA ILE A 418 -8.20 -9.98 0.48
C ILE A 418 -7.38 -9.76 -0.79
N TYR A 419 -7.05 -8.52 -1.19
CA TYR A 419 -6.34 -8.28 -2.46
C TYR A 419 -4.88 -8.78 -2.41
N ASP A 420 -4.12 -8.52 -3.46
CA ASP A 420 -2.72 -8.93 -3.60
C ASP A 420 -1.83 -8.54 -2.40
N HIS A 421 -2.11 -7.44 -1.73
CA HIS A 421 -1.41 -6.95 -0.52
C HIS A 421 -2.16 -7.27 0.79
N GLY A 422 -3.17 -8.15 0.72
CA GLY A 422 -4.10 -8.41 1.81
C GLY A 422 -3.50 -9.15 3.01
N LEU A 423 -3.98 -8.81 4.21
CA LEU A 423 -3.60 -9.45 5.47
C LEU A 423 -3.97 -10.93 5.53
N LEU A 424 -5.04 -11.34 4.85
CA LEU A 424 -5.53 -12.73 4.83
C LEU A 424 -4.40 -13.69 4.46
N TRP A 425 -3.58 -13.33 3.48
CA TRP A 425 -2.54 -14.21 2.93
C TRP A 425 -1.36 -14.39 3.90
N VAL A 426 -1.00 -13.35 4.64
CA VAL A 426 0.00 -13.46 5.71
C VAL A 426 -0.53 -14.36 6.83
N PHE A 427 -1.76 -14.14 7.27
CA PHE A 427 -2.35 -14.96 8.34
C PHE A 427 -2.55 -16.40 7.90
N LEU A 428 -2.95 -16.65 6.65
CA LEU A 428 -3.08 -18.00 6.10
C LEU A 428 -1.72 -18.72 6.08
N MET A 429 -0.65 -18.05 5.62
CA MET A 429 0.69 -18.61 5.64
C MET A 429 1.14 -18.96 7.07
N LEU A 430 0.93 -18.05 8.03
CA LEU A 430 1.27 -18.29 9.44
C LEU A 430 0.42 -19.41 10.06
N PHE A 431 -0.86 -19.47 9.74
CA PHE A 431 -1.76 -20.51 10.21
C PHE A 431 -1.35 -21.89 9.70
N VAL A 432 -1.06 -22.01 8.40
CA VAL A 432 -0.53 -23.24 7.79
C VAL A 432 0.79 -23.65 8.45
N PHE A 433 1.69 -22.69 8.71
CA PHE A 433 2.95 -22.95 9.38
C PHE A 433 2.77 -23.47 10.82
N VAL A 434 1.85 -22.87 11.59
CA VAL A 434 1.54 -23.31 12.96
C VAL A 434 0.97 -24.72 12.96
N ILE A 435 0.01 -25.02 12.06
CA ILE A 435 -0.53 -26.38 11.91
C ILE A 435 0.57 -27.38 11.55
N TYR A 436 1.42 -27.04 10.58
CA TYR A 436 2.53 -27.90 10.17
C TYR A 436 3.44 -28.27 11.35
N ARG A 437 3.85 -27.27 12.16
CA ARG A 437 4.68 -27.51 13.34
C ARG A 437 3.96 -28.33 14.41
N TYR A 438 2.68 -28.06 14.64
CA TYR A 438 1.87 -28.83 15.58
C TYR A 438 1.82 -30.32 15.19
N LEU A 439 1.52 -30.60 13.91
CA LEU A 439 1.51 -31.98 13.38
C LEU A 439 2.88 -32.64 13.50
N LEU A 440 3.96 -31.93 13.19
CA LEU A 440 5.33 -32.44 13.36
C LEU A 440 5.65 -32.83 14.80
N GLY A 441 5.23 -32.00 15.77
CA GLY A 441 5.40 -32.30 17.19
C GLY A 441 4.62 -33.54 17.62
N LEU A 442 3.42 -33.75 17.06
CA LEU A 442 2.64 -34.98 17.31
C LEU A 442 3.38 -36.21 16.78
N PHE A 443 3.92 -36.16 15.56
CA PHE A 443 4.64 -37.29 14.97
C PHE A 443 5.98 -37.60 15.66
N ARG A 444 6.63 -36.60 16.25
CA ARG A 444 7.90 -36.80 16.99
C ARG A 444 7.70 -37.33 18.41
N GLY A 445 6.47 -37.37 18.92
CA GLY A 445 6.19 -37.79 20.30
C GLY A 445 6.57 -36.75 21.36
N ASP A 446 6.96 -35.53 20.95
CA ASP A 446 7.43 -34.47 21.84
C ASP A 446 6.33 -33.94 22.79
N PHE A 447 5.05 -34.20 22.48
CA PHE A 447 3.92 -33.82 23.33
C PHE A 447 3.76 -34.67 24.59
N ALA A 448 4.40 -35.84 24.69
CA ALA A 448 4.31 -36.70 25.87
C ALA A 448 5.12 -36.16 27.08
N GLY A 449 6.02 -35.20 26.88
CA GLY A 449 6.84 -34.60 27.95
C GLY A 449 6.69 -33.09 28.14
N SER A 450 6.12 -32.36 27.17
CA SER A 450 6.11 -30.89 27.17
C SER A 450 4.92 -30.28 27.92
N LYS A 451 4.76 -30.63 29.20
CA LYS A 451 3.80 -29.91 30.08
C LYS A 451 4.43 -28.70 30.80
N LYS A 452 5.71 -28.37 30.56
CA LYS A 452 6.43 -27.38 31.39
C LYS A 452 7.49 -26.47 30.73
N GLN A 453 7.69 -26.48 29.41
CA GLN A 453 8.60 -25.50 28.80
C GLN A 453 7.85 -24.61 27.81
N ASN A 454 7.21 -23.59 28.39
CA ASN A 454 6.78 -22.32 27.77
C ASN A 454 6.17 -22.45 26.36
N LEU A 455 4.90 -22.82 26.32
CA LEU A 455 3.93 -22.24 25.39
C LEU A 455 3.62 -20.80 25.80
#